data_AF-X1LKL9-F1
#
_entry.id   AF-X1LKL9-F1
#
_cell.length_a   1.000
_cell.length_b   1.000
_cell.length_c   1.000
_cell.angle_alpha   90.00
_cell.angle_beta   90.00
_cell.angle_gamma   90.00
#
_symmetry.space_group_name_H-M   'P 1'
#
loop_
_entity.id
_entity.type
_entity.pdbx_description
1 polymer ?
#
loop_
_entity_poly.entity_id
_entity_poly.type
_entity_poly.pdbx_seq_one_letter_code
_entity_poly.pdbx_strand_id
1 'polypeptide(L)' 'MRLKELCDKYDIILVVDEIQTGMGRTGKMWGCEHSGIAPDLVTVAKTLGGGIALSALVGRE' A
#
# COMPACT_ATOMS: atom_id res chain seq x y z
N MET A 1 -4.93 -11.61 -6.91
CA MET A 1 -4.49 -12.23 -5.63
C MET A 1 -5.74 -12.41 -4.78
N ARG A 2 -5.93 -13.61 -4.21
CA ARG A 2 -7.19 -14.03 -3.57
C ARG A 2 -7.82 -13.02 -2.60
N LEU A 3 -7.02 -12.29 -1.83
CA LEU A 3 -7.53 -11.30 -0.88
C LEU A 3 -8.23 -10.12 -1.56
N LYS A 4 -7.65 -9.56 -2.63
CA LYS A 4 -8.26 -8.44 -3.39
C LYS A 4 -9.58 -8.86 -4.01
N GLU A 5 -9.63 -10.04 -4.61
CA GLU A 5 -10.86 -10.59 -5.20
C GLU A 5 -11.97 -10.79 -4.17
N LEU A 6 -11.61 -11.18 -2.94
CA LEU A 6 -12.58 -11.29 -1.84
C LEU A 6 -13.07 -9.92 -1.38
N CYS A 7 -12.16 -8.94 -1.25
CA CYS A 7 -12.50 -7.57 -0.91
C CYS A 7 -13.50 -6.97 -1.91
N ASP A 8 -13.22 -7.12 -3.22
CA ASP A 8 -14.12 -6.67 -4.28
C ASP A 8 -15.48 -7.37 -4.26
N LYS A 9 -15.50 -8.68 -3.98
CA LYS A 9 -16.74 -9.46 -3.95
C LYS A 9 -17.68 -9.05 -2.81
N TYR A 10 -17.12 -8.67 -1.66
CA TYR A 10 -17.89 -8.42 -0.45
C TYR A 10 -17.95 -6.94 -0.04
N ASP A 11 -17.54 -6.04 -0.93
CA ASP A 11 -17.52 -4.59 -0.70
C ASP A 11 -16.71 -4.21 0.56
N ILE A 12 -15.54 -4.82 0.70
CA ILE A 12 -14.62 -4.60 1.81
C ILE A 12 -13.45 -3.76 1.31
N ILE A 13 -13.16 -2.65 2.00
CA ILE A 13 -11.99 -1.81 1.73
C ILE A 13 -10.70 -2.59 2.02
N LEU A 14 -9.84 -2.73 1.00
CA LEU A 14 -8.50 -3.28 1.17
C LEU A 14 -7.49 -2.18 1.48
N VAL A 15 -6.94 -2.21 2.69
CA VAL A 15 -5.82 -1.37 3.12
C VAL A 15 -4.53 -2.19 3.09
N VAL A 16 -3.50 -1.68 2.41
CA VAL A 16 -2.16 -2.28 2.43
C VAL A 16 -1.20 -1.37 3.17
N ASP A 17 -0.51 -1.93 4.16
CA ASP A 17 0.51 -1.21 4.90
C ASP A 17 1.85 -1.24 4.18
N GLU A 18 2.20 -0.13 3.52
CA GLU A 18 3.45 0.05 2.78
C GLU A 18 4.48 0.86 3.58
N ILE A 19 4.30 1.06 4.89
CA ILE A 19 5.24 1.86 5.70
C ILE A 19 6.66 1.29 5.60
N GLN A 20 6.81 -0.04 5.62
CA GLN A 20 8.11 -0.70 5.49
C GLN A 20 8.46 -1.08 4.05
N THR A 21 7.50 -1.59 3.30
CA THR A 21 7.72 -2.25 2.00
C THR A 21 7.69 -1.29 0.81
N GLY A 22 7.08 -0.11 0.98
CA GLY A 22 7.02 0.92 -0.04
C GLY A 22 8.33 1.67 -0.21
N MET A 23 8.30 2.73 -1.03
CA MET A 23 9.46 3.58 -1.31
C MET A 23 10.67 2.78 -1.84
N GLY A 24 10.42 1.80 -2.72
CA GLY A 24 11.49 1.06 -3.37
C GLY A 24 12.11 -0.06 -2.53
N ARG A 25 11.68 -0.27 -1.27
CA ARG A 25 12.39 -1.16 -0.33
C ARG A 25 12.49 -2.60 -0.83
N THR A 26 11.48 -3.06 -1.55
CA THR A 26 11.38 -4.45 -2.06
C THR A 26 11.77 -4.57 -3.53
N GLY A 27 12.38 -3.54 -4.14
CA GLY A 27 12.77 -3.52 -5.55
C GLY A 27 11.68 -3.03 -6.52
N LYS A 28 10.49 -2.72 -6.00
CA LYS A 28 9.40 -2.00 -6.70
C LYS A 28 8.99 -0.78 -5.88
N MET A 29 8.32 0.20 -6.50
CA MET A 29 7.92 1.43 -5.78
C MET A 29 7.01 1.07 -4.60
N TRP A 30 6.03 0.19 -4.84
CA TRP A 30 5.13 -0.37 -3.83
C TRP A 30 5.29 -1.89 -3.71
N GLY A 31 5.20 -2.44 -2.50
CA GLY A 31 5.22 -3.88 -2.26
C GLY A 31 4.04 -4.62 -2.91
N CYS A 32 2.87 -4.00 -2.96
CA CYS A 32 1.66 -4.56 -3.56
C CYS A 32 1.80 -4.87 -5.06
N GLU A 33 2.73 -4.21 -5.76
CA GLU A 33 3.05 -4.48 -7.17
C GLU A 33 3.63 -5.88 -7.38
N HIS A 34 4.25 -6.50 -6.37
CA HIS A 34 4.68 -7.90 -6.46
C HIS A 34 3.49 -8.87 -6.53
N SER A 35 2.35 -8.44 -6.01
CA SER A 35 1.08 -9.21 -6.03
C SER A 35 0.18 -8.82 -7.21
N GLY A 36 0.56 -7.82 -8.01
CA GLY A 36 -0.21 -7.36 -9.16
C GLY A 36 -1.59 -6.80 -8.82
N ILE A 37 -1.74 -6.21 -7.63
CA ILE A 37 -3.02 -5.63 -7.17
C ILE A 37 -2.91 -4.11 -6.96
N ALA A 38 -4.05 -3.43 -7.10
CA ALA A 38 -4.22 -2.05 -6.66
C ALA A 38 -5.15 -2.04 -5.43
N PRO A 39 -4.65 -1.75 -4.22
CA PRO A 39 -5.49 -1.64 -3.02
C PRO A 39 -6.30 -0.34 -3.00
N ASP A 40 -7.28 -0.27 -2.10
CA ASP A 40 -8.15 0.91 -1.97
C ASP A 40 -7.46 2.02 -1.16
N LEU A 41 -6.71 1.63 -0.13
CA LEU A 41 -5.90 2.52 0.68
C LEU A 41 -4.48 1.98 0.86
N VAL A 42 -3.53 2.89 0.97
CA VAL A 42 -2.13 2.59 1.30
C VAL A 42 -1.64 3.49 2.42
N THR A 43 -1.02 2.91 3.46
CA THR A 43 -0.29 3.69 4.48
C THR A 43 1.18 3.81 4.13
N VAL A 44 1.73 5.02 4.29
CA VAL A 44 3.11 5.34 3.92
C VAL A 44 3.75 6.17 5.03
N ALA A 45 4.97 5.84 5.44
CA ALA A 45 5.77 6.66 6.36
C ALA A 45 7.26 6.30 6.20
N LYS A 46 8.03 6.25 7.29
CA LYS A 46 9.46 5.91 7.34
C LYS A 46 10.27 6.70 6.32
N THR A 47 10.70 6.06 5.22
CA THR A 47 11.54 6.68 4.18
C THR A 47 10.86 7.89 3.54
N LEU A 48 9.52 7.95 3.55
CA LEU A 48 8.73 9.08 3.04
C LEU A 48 9.23 10.42 3.60
N GLY A 49 9.54 10.47 4.90
CA GLY A 49 9.93 11.71 5.56
C GLY A 49 11.40 12.10 5.40
N GLY A 50 12.24 11.27 4.77
CA GLY A 50 13.65 11.59 4.53
C GLY A 50 14.45 11.94 5.80
N GLY A 51 14.06 11.41 6.96
CA GLY A 51 14.66 11.75 8.27
C GLY A 51 13.79 12.65 9.15
N ILE A 52 12.65 13.14 8.64
CA ILE A 52 11.65 13.89 9.39
C ILE A 52 10.45 12.97 9.68
N ALA A 53 9.78 13.16 10.82
CA ALA A 53 8.55 12.43 11.15
C ALA A 53 7.42 12.84 10.19
N LEU A 54 7.11 11.98 9.22
CA LEU A 54 6.05 12.18 8.23
C LEU A 54 5.35 10.85 7.90
N SER A 55 4.02 10.91 7.78
CA SER A 55 3.17 9.80 7.35
C SER A 55 2.05 10.28 6.45
N ALA A 56 1.53 9.40 5.61
CA ALA A 56 0.41 9.64 4.72
C ALA A 56 -0.51 8.41 4.62
N LEU A 57 -1.78 8.66 4.35
CA LEU A 57 -2.76 7.68 3.89
C LEU A 57 -3.18 8.12 2.48
N VAL A 58 -3.01 7.23 1.51
CA VAL A 58 -3.34 7.51 0.10
C VAL A 58 -4.50 6.61 -0.29
N GLY A 59 -5.54 7.18 -0.88
CA GLY A 59 -6.71 6.45 -1.37
C GLY A 59 -6.97 6.70 -2.84
N ARG A 60 -7.58 5.71 -3.50
CA ARG A 60 -8.12 5.85 -4.85
C ARG A 60 -9.54 6.43 -4.82
N GLU A 61 -9.90 7.12 -5.90
CA GLU A 61 -11.27 7.56 -6.18
C GLU A 61 -12.19 6.38 -6.54
#